data_AF-A0A1W9UKA9-F1
#
_entry.id   AF-A0A1W9UKA9-F1
#
_cell.length_a   1.000
_cell.length_b   1.000
_cell.length_c   1.000
_cell.angle_alpha   90.00
_cell.angle_beta   90.00
_cell.angle_gamma   90.00
#
_symmetry.space_group_name_H-M   'P 1'
#
loop_
_entity.id
_entity.type
_entity.pdbx_description
1 polymer ?
#
loop_
_entity_poly.entity_id
_entity_poly.type
_entity_poly.pdbx_seq_one_letter_code
_entity_poly.pdbx_strand_id
1 'polypeptide(L)'
;MMIERSSETIVPGQNDISALRDGLTNIARIVDQRRMRGEPTAVELAQYLPPLQNVLTHLEQDLKAQASEQDELAALYEISHVIGSSLDLPEVLNEVMDQIIRLTGAERSFLMLIDPDTGELEFQAARNMDRETIGSSSFKISRSIVNQVAESGEPIVTTNAQMDPRFKAQESVIGYNLRSILCVPLKYREQVTGVIYADNRILASLFSDQDRDLLAAFASQAAVAIENARLFESVSAAKVLMDNIFASITSGVITTDFQDQITLFNRAAENILRVTATAAGGSCLTEALPAVLVGELQSQIENVKKRGEPIVGLENGFSLPDRGQVILRTSLSPLKDADEATQGVAIVMDDLTEQRRLEASYQMFRRYVSPAVIEQLPPNPDELKLGGQRQEITSLFADIRGFTNFSRQYGPEALVEVLNQYLDIGAKAVLAEEGTLDKILGDEIVALFNAPLRQADHVLRAARAALKIQENVALLHKQLPPAYRLSYGVGVNVGDAVVGNIGTVQQMNYTAIGSSVNLAARLQGAAGPGQILLTEAAYRRVQNDVEARPLPPIELKGFSEPVTVYELLRLK
;
A
#
# COMPACT_ATOMS: atom_id res chain seq x y z
N MET A 1 51.27 20.94 19.26
CA MET A 1 52.19 20.17 20.11
C MET A 1 52.56 18.93 19.30
N MET A 2 53.76 18.90 18.73
CA MET A 2 54.23 17.78 17.89
C MET A 2 54.23 16.52 18.76
N ILE A 3 53.43 15.52 18.39
CA ILE A 3 53.57 14.17 18.95
C ILE A 3 54.81 13.58 18.28
N GLU A 4 55.85 13.36 19.07
CA GLU A 4 57.05 12.63 18.66
C GLU A 4 56.65 11.26 18.08
N ARG A 5 56.78 11.09 16.76
CA ARG A 5 56.88 9.76 16.15
C ARG A 5 58.23 9.18 16.56
N SER A 6 58.25 8.48 17.68
CA SER A 6 59.38 7.62 18.06
C SER A 6 58.86 6.41 18.84
N SER A 7 58.00 5.62 18.19
CA SER A 7 57.94 4.19 18.47
C SER A 7 59.07 3.55 17.66
N GLU A 8 60.23 3.35 18.26
CA GLU A 8 61.27 2.51 17.66
C GLU A 8 60.68 1.12 17.46
N THR A 9 60.52 0.70 16.20
CA THR A 9 60.16 -0.66 15.80
C THR A 9 61.05 -1.64 16.57
N ILE A 10 60.47 -2.38 17.51
CA ILE A 10 61.23 -3.31 18.36
C ILE A 10 61.52 -4.54 17.52
N VAL A 11 62.75 -4.66 17.01
CA VAL A 11 63.16 -5.81 16.21
C VAL A 11 63.42 -7.00 17.16
N PRO A 12 62.72 -8.14 17.01
CA PRO A 12 62.98 -9.31 17.84
C PRO A 12 64.44 -9.77 17.68
N GLY A 13 65.16 -9.95 18.80
CA GLY A 13 66.57 -10.41 18.77
C GLY A 13 67.62 -9.33 18.44
N GLN A 14 67.24 -8.04 18.39
CA GLN A 14 68.17 -6.94 18.07
C GLN A 14 69.39 -6.87 19.00
N ASN A 15 69.22 -7.21 20.28
CA ASN A 15 70.31 -7.27 21.25
C ASN A 15 71.28 -8.43 20.97
N ASP A 16 70.77 -9.59 20.55
CA ASP A 16 71.58 -10.77 20.23
C ASP A 16 72.39 -10.57 18.94
N ILE A 17 71.79 -9.90 17.96
CA ILE A 17 72.45 -9.56 16.69
C ILE A 17 73.52 -8.48 16.90
N SER A 18 73.24 -7.46 17.73
CA SER A 18 74.26 -6.49 18.12
C SER A 18 75.43 -7.16 18.84
N ALA A 19 75.18 -8.14 19.71
CA ALA A 19 76.23 -8.90 20.38
C ALA A 19 77.06 -9.75 19.40
N LEU A 20 76.42 -10.38 18.40
CA LEU A 20 77.09 -11.09 17.31
C LEU A 20 77.99 -10.17 16.47
N ARG A 21 77.50 -8.96 16.15
CA ARG A 21 78.27 -7.94 15.42
C ARG A 21 79.50 -7.50 16.19
N ASP A 22 79.35 -7.24 17.49
CA ASP A 22 80.45 -6.83 18.35
C ASP A 22 81.48 -7.98 18.51
N GLY A 23 81.01 -9.22 18.61
CA GLY A 23 81.84 -10.43 18.60
C GLY A 23 82.65 -10.58 17.31
N LEU A 24 82.00 -10.45 16.14
CA LEU A 24 82.64 -10.49 14.81
C LEU A 24 83.66 -9.36 14.65
N THR A 25 83.36 -8.17 15.15
CA THR A 25 84.28 -7.02 15.11
C THR A 25 85.52 -7.28 15.98
N ASN A 26 85.36 -7.90 17.14
CA ASN A 26 86.48 -8.26 18.01
C ASN A 26 87.32 -9.40 17.41
N ILE A 27 86.70 -10.40 16.76
CA ILE A 27 87.41 -11.45 16.01
C ILE A 27 88.21 -10.83 14.86
N ALA A 28 87.61 -9.92 14.10
CA ALA A 28 88.29 -9.20 13.01
C ALA A 28 89.53 -8.47 13.53
N ARG A 29 89.41 -7.76 14.65
CA ARG A 29 90.53 -7.07 15.31
C ARG A 29 91.66 -8.04 15.72
N ILE A 30 91.32 -9.20 16.27
CA ILE A 30 92.31 -10.22 16.68
C ILE A 30 93.01 -10.84 15.46
N VAL A 31 92.25 -11.15 14.42
CA VAL A 31 92.78 -11.72 13.16
C VAL A 31 93.72 -10.72 12.48
N ASP A 32 93.36 -9.44 12.42
CA ASP A 32 94.22 -8.40 11.85
C ASP A 32 95.52 -8.20 12.63
N GLN A 33 95.46 -8.24 13.97
CA GLN A 33 96.67 -8.15 14.82
C GLN A 33 97.64 -9.31 14.58
N ARG A 34 97.14 -10.53 14.34
CA ARG A 34 97.96 -11.72 14.04
C ARG A 34 98.46 -11.75 12.59
N ARG A 35 97.64 -11.25 11.66
CA ARG A 35 98.02 -11.05 10.26
C ARG A 35 99.21 -10.08 10.14
N MET A 36 99.19 -8.98 10.90
CA MET A 36 100.31 -8.02 10.99
C MET A 36 101.61 -8.64 11.52
N ARG A 37 101.53 -9.76 12.25
CA ARG A 37 102.70 -10.53 12.76
C ARG A 37 103.20 -11.62 11.80
N GLY A 38 102.56 -11.79 10.63
CA GLY A 38 102.99 -12.73 9.59
C GLY A 38 102.51 -14.18 9.77
N GLU A 39 101.48 -14.42 10.60
CA GLU A 39 100.91 -15.76 10.78
C GLU A 39 100.08 -16.19 9.54
N PRO A 40 100.43 -17.30 8.84
CA PRO A 40 99.74 -17.73 7.62
C PRO A 40 98.25 -18.01 7.84
N THR A 41 97.90 -18.60 8.97
CA THR A 41 96.53 -18.97 9.36
C THR A 41 95.63 -17.73 9.53
N ALA A 42 96.21 -16.58 9.91
CA ALA A 42 95.46 -15.34 10.05
C ALA A 42 95.10 -14.72 8.68
N VAL A 43 95.91 -14.94 7.65
CA VAL A 43 95.61 -14.49 6.28
C VAL A 43 94.44 -15.29 5.69
N GLU A 44 94.40 -16.60 5.92
CA GLU A 44 93.28 -17.45 5.50
C GLU A 44 91.98 -17.07 6.24
N LEU A 45 92.03 -16.88 7.56
CA LEU A 45 90.85 -16.47 8.35
C LEU A 45 90.31 -15.09 7.96
N ALA A 46 91.19 -14.15 7.58
CA ALA A 46 90.79 -12.81 7.15
C ALA A 46 89.90 -12.81 5.90
N GLN A 47 90.00 -13.84 5.04
CA GLN A 47 89.19 -13.94 3.82
C GLN A 47 87.71 -14.27 4.11
N TYR A 48 87.42 -14.91 5.25
CA TYR A 48 86.06 -15.32 5.63
C TYR A 48 85.29 -14.27 6.43
N LEU A 49 85.97 -13.24 6.95
CA LEU A 49 85.35 -12.19 7.76
C LEU A 49 84.40 -11.27 6.97
N PRO A 50 84.76 -10.73 5.78
CA PRO A 50 83.86 -9.86 5.03
C PRO A 50 82.54 -10.55 4.58
N PRO A 51 82.55 -11.81 4.09
CA PRO A 51 81.32 -12.54 3.82
C PRO A 51 80.42 -12.70 5.06
N LEU A 52 80.99 -13.02 6.23
CA LEU A 52 80.22 -13.15 7.48
C LEU A 52 79.60 -11.82 7.92
N GLN A 53 80.34 -10.71 7.81
CA GLN A 53 79.82 -9.37 8.11
C GLN A 53 78.69 -8.98 7.14
N ASN A 54 78.82 -9.30 5.85
CA ASN A 54 77.77 -9.05 4.87
C ASN A 54 76.51 -9.85 5.18
N VAL A 55 76.61 -11.14 5.51
CA VAL A 55 75.45 -11.96 5.87
C VAL A 55 74.75 -11.41 7.10
N LEU A 56 75.49 -11.01 8.14
CA LEU A 56 74.91 -10.41 9.34
C LEU A 56 74.19 -9.09 9.04
N THR A 57 74.76 -8.26 8.16
CA THR A 57 74.16 -6.98 7.75
C THR A 57 72.86 -7.19 6.95
N HIS A 58 72.83 -8.19 6.05
CA HIS A 58 71.60 -8.53 5.32
C HIS A 58 70.53 -9.07 6.27
N LEU A 59 70.90 -9.92 7.23
CA LEU A 59 69.96 -10.43 8.24
C LEU A 59 69.36 -9.30 9.11
N GLU A 60 70.18 -8.32 9.52
CA GLU A 60 69.69 -7.12 10.22
C GLU A 60 68.69 -6.32 9.39
N GLN A 61 68.96 -6.16 8.09
CA GLN A 61 68.07 -5.44 7.17
C GLN A 61 66.76 -6.19 6.95
N ASP A 62 66.80 -7.50 6.73
CA ASP A 62 65.63 -8.34 6.53
C ASP A 62 64.73 -8.37 7.77
N LEU A 63 65.30 -8.55 8.96
CA LEU A 63 64.53 -8.54 10.21
C LEU A 63 63.90 -7.19 10.50
N LYS A 64 64.60 -6.09 10.18
CA LYS A 64 64.06 -4.74 10.33
C LYS A 64 62.93 -4.46 9.35
N ALA A 65 63.06 -4.92 8.10
CA ALA A 65 62.00 -4.83 7.10
C ALA A 65 60.77 -5.63 7.54
N GLN A 66 60.97 -6.87 8.01
CA GLN A 66 59.88 -7.75 8.45
C GLN A 66 59.17 -7.23 9.70
N ALA A 67 59.90 -6.66 10.67
CA ALA A 67 59.31 -6.04 11.85
C ALA A 67 58.48 -4.79 11.48
N SER A 68 58.97 -3.96 10.56
CA SER A 68 58.21 -2.81 10.05
C SER A 68 56.93 -3.24 9.33
N GLU A 69 56.99 -4.30 8.52
CA GLU A 69 55.83 -4.85 7.82
C GLU A 69 54.79 -5.41 8.80
N GLN A 70 55.22 -6.09 9.87
CA GLN A 70 54.32 -6.58 10.92
C GLN A 70 53.64 -5.45 11.70
N ASP A 71 54.38 -4.42 12.08
CA ASP A 71 53.81 -3.27 12.79
C ASP A 71 52.78 -2.53 11.92
N GLU A 72 53.04 -2.40 10.62
CA GLU A 72 52.13 -1.78 9.65
C GLU A 72 50.85 -2.61 9.48
N LEU A 73 50.97 -3.95 9.36
CA LEU A 73 49.83 -4.86 9.30
C LEU A 73 49.01 -4.88 10.59
N ALA A 74 49.67 -4.83 11.75
CA ALA A 74 48.99 -4.79 13.05
C ALA A 74 48.19 -3.49 13.24
N ALA A 75 48.77 -2.34 12.83
CA ALA A 75 48.09 -1.06 12.85
C ALA A 75 46.87 -1.06 11.91
N LEU A 76 47.00 -1.59 10.69
CA LEU A 76 45.89 -1.76 9.75
C LEU A 76 44.79 -2.67 10.33
N TYR A 77 45.17 -3.76 10.99
CA TYR A 77 44.22 -4.70 11.59
C TYR A 77 43.42 -4.08 12.75
N GLU A 78 44.07 -3.42 13.70
CA GLU A 78 43.37 -2.74 14.81
C GLU A 78 42.36 -1.71 14.29
N ILE A 79 42.79 -0.93 13.30
CA ILE A 79 41.96 0.10 12.68
C ILE A 79 40.76 -0.51 11.93
N SER A 80 40.97 -1.62 11.22
CA SER A 80 39.90 -2.35 10.52
C SER A 80 38.84 -2.90 11.48
N HIS A 81 39.25 -3.35 12.66
CA HIS A 81 38.38 -4.01 13.63
C HIS A 81 37.43 -3.01 14.31
N VAL A 82 37.87 -1.76 14.52
CA VAL A 82 37.02 -0.71 15.12
C VAL A 82 35.89 -0.32 14.16
N ILE A 83 36.20 -0.17 12.87
CA ILE A 83 35.23 0.33 11.88
C ILE A 83 34.15 -0.72 11.55
N GLY A 84 34.50 -2.02 11.56
CA GLY A 84 33.55 -3.09 11.29
C GLY A 84 32.55 -3.39 12.42
N SER A 85 32.59 -2.66 13.53
CA SER A 85 31.79 -2.96 14.72
C SER A 85 30.42 -2.28 14.78
N SER A 86 30.26 -1.14 14.11
CA SER A 86 28.98 -0.43 14.00
C SER A 86 28.30 -0.70 12.65
N LEU A 87 26.97 -0.70 12.67
CA LEU A 87 26.11 -0.77 11.48
C LEU A 87 25.37 0.56 11.23
N ASP A 88 25.63 1.58 12.04
CA ASP A 88 25.04 2.91 11.89
C ASP A 88 25.91 3.75 10.94
N LEU A 89 25.37 4.13 9.78
CA LEU A 89 26.16 4.75 8.71
C LEU A 89 26.86 6.04 9.17
N PRO A 90 26.19 7.00 9.86
CA PRO A 90 26.85 8.19 10.39
C PRO A 90 27.99 7.88 11.38
N GLU A 91 27.83 6.87 12.24
CA GLU A 91 28.86 6.47 13.21
C GLU A 91 30.08 5.88 12.49
N VAL A 92 29.85 4.96 11.54
CA VAL A 92 30.91 4.36 10.71
C VAL A 92 31.67 5.44 9.93
N LEU A 93 30.95 6.37 9.27
CA LEU A 93 31.57 7.47 8.52
C LEU A 93 32.45 8.36 9.41
N ASN A 94 32.00 8.64 10.62
CA ASN A 94 32.73 9.45 11.59
C ASN A 94 34.00 8.74 12.08
N GLU A 95 33.90 7.47 12.44
CA GLU A 95 35.04 6.65 12.87
C GLU A 95 36.08 6.51 11.75
N VAL A 96 35.65 6.23 10.51
CA VAL A 96 36.52 6.18 9.33
C VAL A 96 37.31 7.48 9.21
N MET A 97 36.64 8.62 9.34
CA MET A 97 37.27 9.92 9.19
C MET A 97 38.26 10.26 10.30
N ASP A 98 37.96 9.92 11.53
CA ASP A 98 38.85 10.13 12.66
C ASP A 98 40.13 9.28 12.53
N GLN A 99 40.02 8.07 11.97
CA GLN A 99 41.18 7.25 11.64
C GLN A 99 42.00 7.80 10.48
N ILE A 100 41.36 8.36 9.44
CA ILE A 100 42.08 9.01 8.33
C ILE A 100 42.93 10.17 8.84
N ILE A 101 42.37 11.03 9.70
CA ILE A 101 43.11 12.14 10.32
C ILE A 101 44.27 11.60 11.16
N ARG A 102 44.06 10.53 11.93
CA ARG A 102 45.10 9.91 12.77
C ARG A 102 46.25 9.30 11.95
N LEU A 103 45.93 8.61 10.85
CA LEU A 103 46.89 7.94 9.97
C LEU A 103 47.73 8.94 9.19
N THR A 104 47.07 9.92 8.58
CA THR A 104 47.70 10.84 7.63
C THR A 104 48.25 12.11 8.27
N GLY A 105 47.78 12.49 9.46
CA GLY A 105 48.10 13.77 10.08
C GLY A 105 47.56 14.97 9.29
N ALA A 106 46.54 14.77 8.44
CA ALA A 106 45.96 15.81 7.62
C ALA A 106 45.30 16.91 8.46
N GLU A 107 45.30 18.14 7.94
CA GLU A 107 44.62 19.27 8.59
C GLU A 107 43.10 19.09 8.47
N ARG A 108 42.66 18.58 7.32
CA ARG A 108 41.26 18.33 7.00
C ARG A 108 41.15 17.08 6.15
N SER A 109 40.06 16.35 6.36
CA SER A 109 39.65 15.24 5.53
C SER A 109 38.17 15.40 5.16
N PHE A 110 37.82 14.93 3.97
CA PHE A 110 36.46 14.89 3.43
C PHE A 110 36.21 13.51 2.83
N LEU A 111 35.03 12.96 3.11
CA LEU A 111 34.56 11.71 2.54
C LEU A 111 33.31 12.00 1.73
N MET A 112 33.37 11.60 0.47
CA MET A 112 32.29 11.73 -0.50
C MET A 112 31.86 10.34 -0.97
N LEU A 113 30.56 10.09 -1.02
CA LEU A 113 30.01 8.86 -1.60
C LEU A 113 29.28 9.19 -2.89
N ILE A 114 29.28 8.24 -3.81
CA ILE A 114 28.50 8.34 -5.05
C ILE A 114 27.06 7.94 -4.70
N ASP A 115 26.14 8.84 -5.00
CA ASP A 115 24.72 8.53 -4.94
C ASP A 115 24.35 7.57 -6.09
N PRO A 116 23.73 6.42 -5.81
CA PRO A 116 23.47 5.37 -6.78
C PRO A 116 22.33 5.73 -7.75
N ASP A 117 21.46 6.69 -7.40
CA ASP A 117 20.33 7.09 -8.24
C ASP A 117 20.74 8.18 -9.24
N THR A 118 21.59 9.12 -8.80
CA THR A 118 22.03 10.28 -9.60
C THR A 118 23.42 10.09 -10.21
N GLY A 119 24.27 9.24 -9.60
CA GLY A 119 25.67 9.10 -9.96
C GLY A 119 26.56 10.26 -9.52
N GLU A 120 26.04 11.22 -8.76
CA GLU A 120 26.79 12.39 -8.30
C GLU A 120 27.56 12.09 -6.99
N LEU A 121 28.69 12.76 -6.80
CA LEU A 121 29.47 12.69 -5.57
C LEU A 121 28.91 13.65 -4.52
N GLU A 122 28.42 13.09 -3.42
CA GLU A 122 27.85 13.84 -2.30
C GLU A 122 28.77 13.82 -1.09
N PHE A 123 28.87 14.95 -0.39
CA PHE A 123 29.62 15.04 0.86
C PHE A 123 28.86 14.36 1.98
N GLN A 124 29.46 13.31 2.55
CA GLN A 124 28.86 12.53 3.64
C GLN A 124 29.48 12.86 5.00
N ALA A 125 30.80 13.07 5.04
CA ALA A 125 31.48 13.44 6.28
C ALA A 125 32.69 14.34 6.03
N ALA A 126 33.01 15.18 7.00
CA ALA A 126 34.20 16.03 6.98
C ALA A 126 34.74 16.23 8.40
N ARG A 127 36.07 16.16 8.56
CA ARG A 127 36.77 16.27 9.84
C ARG A 127 37.98 17.18 9.76
N ASN A 128 38.24 17.95 10.81
CA ASN A 128 39.50 18.67 10.99
C ASN A 128 40.51 17.85 11.81
N MET A 129 41.72 18.40 11.98
CA MET A 129 42.80 17.76 12.76
C MET A 129 42.44 17.51 14.24
N ASP A 130 41.54 18.32 14.79
CA ASP A 130 41.02 18.17 16.16
C ASP A 130 39.82 17.20 16.23
N ARG A 131 39.48 16.53 15.11
CA ARG A 131 38.36 15.58 14.95
C ARG A 131 36.97 16.18 15.15
N GLU A 132 36.86 17.48 14.92
CA GLU A 132 35.58 18.18 14.89
C GLU A 132 34.97 18.14 13.49
N THR A 133 33.64 18.05 13.41
CA THR A 133 32.90 18.06 12.16
C THR A 133 32.99 19.42 11.47
N ILE A 134 33.36 19.42 10.19
CA ILE A 134 33.43 20.64 9.38
C ILE A 134 32.06 20.92 8.75
N GLY A 135 31.54 22.14 8.91
CA GLY A 135 30.26 22.56 8.35
C GLY A 135 30.27 22.74 6.82
N SER A 136 29.12 22.48 6.18
CA SER A 136 28.95 22.43 4.71
C SER A 136 29.29 23.71 3.94
N SER A 137 29.24 24.88 4.59
CA SER A 137 29.63 26.17 4.00
C SER A 137 31.14 26.34 3.79
N SER A 138 31.96 25.39 4.24
CA SER A 138 33.44 25.47 4.21
C SER A 138 34.12 24.40 3.33
N PHE A 139 33.34 23.67 2.53
CA PHE A 139 33.82 22.65 1.59
C PHE A 139 34.51 23.28 0.37
N LYS A 140 35.78 23.61 0.56
CA LYS A 140 36.67 24.21 -0.44
C LYS A 140 37.74 23.19 -0.82
N ILE A 141 37.39 22.27 -1.72
CA ILE A 141 38.25 21.17 -2.19
C ILE A 141 38.48 21.25 -3.70
N SER A 142 39.46 20.49 -4.20
CA SER A 142 39.72 20.37 -5.63
C SER A 142 38.81 19.33 -6.30
N ARG A 143 37.68 19.77 -6.87
CA ARG A 143 36.74 18.90 -7.61
C ARG A 143 37.40 18.11 -8.74
N SER A 144 38.38 18.69 -9.42
CA SER A 144 39.06 18.04 -10.54
C SER A 144 39.91 16.84 -10.12
N ILE A 145 40.55 16.93 -8.94
CA ILE A 145 41.30 15.79 -8.38
C ILE A 145 40.32 14.70 -7.93
N VAL A 146 39.25 15.10 -7.23
CA VAL A 146 38.23 14.16 -6.75
C VAL A 146 37.58 13.41 -7.92
N ASN A 147 37.13 14.12 -8.96
CA ASN A 147 36.51 13.49 -10.13
C ASN A 147 37.49 12.59 -10.87
N GLN A 148 38.76 12.99 -10.99
CA GLN A 148 39.77 12.14 -11.61
C GLN A 148 39.97 10.83 -10.83
N VAL A 149 40.01 10.88 -9.49
CA VAL A 149 40.11 9.67 -8.66
C VAL A 149 38.84 8.83 -8.76
N ALA A 150 37.67 9.46 -8.79
CA ALA A 150 36.38 8.77 -8.94
C ALA A 150 36.26 8.03 -10.29
N GLU A 151 36.70 8.65 -11.38
CA GLU A 151 36.65 8.10 -12.73
C GLU A 151 37.76 7.06 -13.00
N SER A 152 38.99 7.34 -12.56
CA SER A 152 40.13 6.43 -12.81
C SER A 152 40.21 5.28 -11.81
N GLY A 153 39.68 5.45 -10.60
CA GLY A 153 39.89 4.52 -9.50
C GLY A 153 41.35 4.44 -9.04
N GLU A 154 42.21 5.39 -9.40
CA GLU A 154 43.62 5.41 -8.99
C GLU A 154 43.87 6.49 -7.92
N PRO A 155 44.65 6.19 -6.87
CA PRO A 155 44.96 7.16 -5.83
C PRO A 155 45.93 8.24 -6.32
N ILE A 156 45.72 9.48 -5.86
CA ILE A 156 46.51 10.65 -6.24
C ILE A 156 47.13 11.29 -4.99
N VAL A 157 48.45 11.47 -5.03
CA VAL A 157 49.20 12.28 -4.06
C VAL A 157 49.90 13.44 -4.77
N THR A 158 49.86 14.63 -4.17
CA THR A 158 50.62 15.80 -4.62
C THR A 158 51.21 16.55 -3.44
N THR A 159 52.52 16.79 -3.51
CA THR A 159 53.31 17.48 -2.48
C THR A 159 53.22 19.00 -2.57
N ASN A 160 52.91 19.52 -3.76
CA ASN A 160 52.58 20.93 -4.00
C ASN A 160 51.64 21.05 -5.22
N ALA A 161 50.33 21.11 -4.94
CA ALA A 161 49.31 21.16 -5.98
C ALA A 161 49.42 22.39 -6.92
N GLN A 162 49.98 23.51 -6.43
CA GLN A 162 50.21 24.72 -7.23
C GLN A 162 51.38 24.59 -8.22
N MET A 163 52.31 23.68 -7.97
CA MET A 163 53.48 23.45 -8.83
C MET A 163 53.34 22.20 -9.69
N ASP A 164 52.38 21.33 -9.39
CA ASP A 164 52.12 20.10 -10.15
C ASP A 164 51.57 20.44 -11.57
N PRO A 165 52.27 20.06 -12.64
CA PRO A 165 51.81 20.32 -14.02
C PRO A 165 50.41 19.77 -14.31
N ARG A 166 50.00 18.71 -13.61
CA ARG A 166 48.67 18.08 -13.75
C ARG A 166 47.54 18.96 -13.23
N PHE A 167 47.84 19.84 -12.26
CA PHE A 167 46.82 20.54 -11.48
C PHE A 167 47.03 22.06 -11.38
N LYS A 168 48.19 22.61 -11.77
CA LYS A 168 48.53 24.03 -11.60
C LYS A 168 47.59 25.03 -12.28
N ALA A 169 46.84 24.59 -13.29
CA ALA A 169 45.92 25.44 -14.07
C ALA A 169 44.46 25.35 -13.58
N GLN A 170 44.18 24.55 -12.55
CA GLN A 170 42.84 24.33 -12.03
C GLN A 170 42.44 25.47 -11.07
N GLU A 171 41.34 26.16 -11.36
CA GLU A 171 40.84 27.28 -10.53
C GLU A 171 40.62 26.89 -9.06
N SER A 172 40.19 25.65 -8.81
CA SER A 172 39.97 25.10 -7.46
C SER A 172 41.25 24.97 -6.62
N VAL A 173 42.40 24.74 -7.26
CA VAL A 173 43.71 24.61 -6.60
C VAL A 173 44.31 25.99 -6.33
N ILE A 174 44.14 26.92 -7.28
CA ILE A 174 44.62 28.30 -7.19
C ILE A 174 43.82 29.09 -6.13
N GLY A 175 42.49 28.94 -6.12
CA GLY A 175 41.60 29.73 -5.26
C GLY A 175 41.65 29.40 -3.77
N TYR A 176 42.15 28.22 -3.38
CA TYR A 176 42.12 27.74 -1.99
C TYR A 176 43.49 27.54 -1.33
N ASN A 177 44.58 27.87 -2.05
CA ASN A 177 45.96 27.81 -1.56
C ASN A 177 46.34 26.43 -0.94
N LEU A 178 45.89 25.36 -1.59
CA LEU A 178 46.12 23.98 -1.16
C LEU A 178 47.57 23.58 -1.48
N ARG A 179 48.30 23.04 -0.50
CA ARG A 179 49.71 22.64 -0.66
C ARG A 179 49.84 21.15 -0.86
N SER A 180 49.55 20.36 0.18
CA SER A 180 49.59 18.89 0.10
C SER A 180 48.18 18.34 -0.02
N ILE A 181 47.95 17.44 -0.98
CA ILE A 181 46.67 16.75 -1.17
C ILE A 181 46.94 15.25 -1.32
N LEU A 182 46.14 14.45 -0.63
CA LEU A 182 46.08 13.01 -0.76
C LEU A 182 44.64 12.60 -0.99
N CYS A 183 44.38 11.92 -2.10
CA CYS A 183 43.03 11.55 -2.51
C CYS A 183 43.01 10.09 -2.94
N VAL A 184 42.13 9.28 -2.36
CA VAL A 184 42.05 7.84 -2.61
C VAL A 184 40.60 7.42 -2.87
N PRO A 185 40.38 6.43 -3.74
CA PRO A 185 39.04 5.92 -4.01
C PRO A 185 38.59 4.96 -2.90
N LEU A 186 37.28 4.98 -2.60
CA LEU A 186 36.60 3.92 -1.87
C LEU A 186 36.13 2.89 -2.91
N LYS A 187 36.66 1.66 -2.85
CA LYS A 187 36.32 0.59 -3.80
C LYS A 187 35.59 -0.54 -3.12
N TYR A 188 34.46 -0.95 -3.68
CA TYR A 188 33.73 -2.15 -3.30
C TYR A 188 33.52 -3.03 -4.53
N ARG A 189 34.02 -4.29 -4.49
CA ARG A 189 33.97 -5.23 -5.63
C ARG A 189 34.48 -4.62 -6.95
N GLU A 190 35.64 -3.96 -6.92
CA GLU A 190 36.26 -3.23 -8.05
C GLU A 190 35.53 -1.97 -8.54
N GLN A 191 34.35 -1.65 -8.00
CA GLN A 191 33.62 -0.43 -8.33
C GLN A 191 33.96 0.69 -7.34
N VAL A 192 34.21 1.89 -7.83
CA VAL A 192 34.38 3.07 -6.98
C VAL A 192 33.01 3.49 -6.43
N THR A 193 32.85 3.45 -5.11
CA THR A 193 31.62 3.86 -4.40
C THR A 193 31.73 5.25 -3.78
N GLY A 194 32.93 5.82 -3.75
CA GLY A 194 33.19 7.13 -3.19
C GLY A 194 34.66 7.52 -3.24
N VAL A 195 35.00 8.64 -2.62
CA VAL A 195 36.34 9.20 -2.59
C VAL A 195 36.63 9.80 -1.22
N ILE A 196 37.82 9.50 -0.70
CA ILE A 196 38.42 10.18 0.45
C ILE A 196 39.37 11.25 -0.07
N TYR A 197 39.27 12.45 0.48
CA TYR A 197 40.11 13.58 0.15
C TYR A 197 40.68 14.18 1.43
N ALA A 198 42.00 14.17 1.57
CA ALA A 198 42.73 14.74 2.69
C ALA A 198 43.64 15.88 2.20
N ASP A 199 43.67 16.99 2.93
CA ASP A 199 44.54 18.12 2.60
C ASP A 199 45.26 18.75 3.79
N ASN A 200 46.32 19.47 3.46
CA ASN A 200 47.00 20.37 4.37
C ASN A 200 47.34 21.68 3.64
N ARG A 201 46.91 22.81 4.19
CA ARG A 201 47.11 24.14 3.60
C ARG A 201 48.41 24.79 4.04
N ILE A 202 49.03 24.29 5.11
CA ILE A 202 50.19 24.90 5.77
C ILE A 202 51.48 24.21 5.30
N LEU A 203 51.54 22.88 5.42
CA LEU A 203 52.73 22.08 5.14
C LEU A 203 52.73 21.56 3.69
N ALA A 204 53.83 21.81 2.98
CA ALA A 204 54.13 21.15 1.71
C ALA A 204 54.91 19.86 1.97
N SER A 205 54.78 18.88 1.09
CA SER A 205 55.43 17.56 1.20
C SER A 205 55.10 16.78 2.48
N LEU A 206 53.86 16.93 2.98
CA LEU A 206 53.39 16.16 4.15
C LEU A 206 53.16 14.69 3.81
N PHE A 207 52.58 14.41 2.63
CA PHE A 207 52.19 13.08 2.21
C PHE A 207 53.24 12.46 1.29
N SER A 208 53.62 11.22 1.58
CA SER A 208 54.52 10.38 0.78
C SER A 208 53.75 9.33 -0.03
N ASP A 209 54.43 8.62 -0.93
CA ASP A 209 53.85 7.46 -1.62
C ASP A 209 53.48 6.34 -0.63
N GLN A 210 54.19 6.20 0.50
CA GLN A 210 53.85 5.25 1.54
C GLN A 210 52.53 5.62 2.24
N ASP A 211 52.31 6.92 2.52
CA ASP A 211 51.03 7.38 3.09
C ASP A 211 49.86 7.18 2.11
N ARG A 212 50.12 7.30 0.80
CA ARG A 212 49.14 6.99 -0.25
C ARG A 212 48.74 5.53 -0.21
N ASP A 213 49.71 4.62 -0.17
CA ASP A 213 49.45 3.18 -0.21
C ASP A 213 48.75 2.72 1.08
N LEU A 214 49.16 3.23 2.24
CA LEU A 214 48.51 2.98 3.52
C LEU A 214 47.05 3.49 3.53
N LEU A 215 46.81 4.71 3.07
CA LEU A 215 45.45 5.27 3.02
C LEU A 215 44.58 4.53 1.98
N ALA A 216 45.14 4.10 0.86
CA ALA A 216 44.40 3.33 -0.16
C ALA A 216 43.99 1.94 0.37
N ALA A 217 44.87 1.27 1.12
CA ALA A 217 44.55 0.02 1.82
C ALA A 217 43.44 0.22 2.85
N PHE A 218 43.56 1.26 3.68
CA PHE A 218 42.54 1.63 4.65
C PHE A 218 41.20 1.98 3.97
N ALA A 219 41.21 2.74 2.88
CA ALA A 219 40.02 3.15 2.14
C ALA A 219 39.27 1.95 1.56
N SER A 220 39.99 0.93 1.09
CA SER A 220 39.38 -0.32 0.61
C SER A 220 38.62 -1.02 1.74
N GLN A 221 39.17 -1.04 2.96
CA GLN A 221 38.51 -1.62 4.12
C GLN A 221 37.33 -0.77 4.61
N ALA A 222 37.49 0.55 4.64
CA ALA A 222 36.43 1.49 4.99
C ALA A 222 35.25 1.38 4.03
N ALA A 223 35.51 1.20 2.72
CA ALA A 223 34.47 1.01 1.72
C ALA A 223 33.59 -0.21 2.02
N VAL A 224 34.17 -1.32 2.48
CA VAL A 224 33.41 -2.52 2.88
C VAL A 224 32.49 -2.23 4.07
N ALA A 225 33.00 -1.55 5.10
CA ALA A 225 32.21 -1.25 6.30
C ALA A 225 31.07 -0.24 6.01
N ILE A 226 31.36 0.80 5.23
CA ILE A 226 30.37 1.79 4.78
C ILE A 226 29.26 1.10 3.98
N GLU A 227 29.62 0.21 3.05
CA GLU A 227 28.63 -0.51 2.24
C GLU A 227 27.78 -1.46 3.08
N ASN A 228 28.36 -2.14 4.07
CA ASN A 228 27.61 -2.99 4.99
C ASN A 228 26.59 -2.20 5.83
N ALA A 229 27.00 -1.02 6.36
CA ALA A 229 26.09 -0.14 7.10
C ALA A 229 24.94 0.35 6.20
N ARG A 230 25.25 0.76 4.97
CA ARG A 230 24.25 1.20 3.98
C ARG A 230 23.25 0.10 3.61
N LEU A 231 23.74 -1.12 3.39
CA LEU A 231 22.89 -2.28 3.11
C LEU A 231 21.98 -2.60 4.30
N PHE A 232 22.50 -2.53 5.53
CA PHE A 232 21.72 -2.76 6.74
C PHE A 232 20.60 -1.72 6.93
N GLU A 233 20.90 -0.43 6.73
CA GLU A 233 19.90 0.64 6.76
C GLU A 233 18.82 0.42 5.68
N SER A 234 19.21 0.05 4.46
CA SER A 234 18.29 -0.20 3.36
C SER A 234 17.34 -1.37 3.66
N VAL A 235 17.87 -2.47 4.20
CA VAL A 235 17.07 -3.63 4.62
C VAL A 235 16.13 -3.26 5.77
N SER A 236 16.61 -2.49 6.74
CA SER A 236 15.81 -2.04 7.89
C SER A 236 14.68 -1.10 7.47
N ALA A 237 14.97 -0.14 6.58
CA ALA A 237 13.98 0.78 6.02
C ALA A 237 12.92 0.03 5.18
N ALA A 238 13.35 -0.91 4.34
CA ALA A 238 12.44 -1.76 3.57
C ALA A 238 11.53 -2.60 4.47
N LYS A 239 12.07 -3.14 5.58
CA LYS A 239 11.28 -3.88 6.58
C LYS A 239 10.23 -2.99 7.24
N VAL A 240 10.60 -1.79 7.71
CA VAL A 240 9.65 -0.84 8.32
C VAL A 240 8.55 -0.44 7.34
N LEU A 241 8.90 -0.19 6.07
CA LEU A 241 7.92 0.10 5.03
C LEU A 241 6.96 -1.07 4.83
N MET A 242 7.48 -2.30 4.72
CA MET A 242 6.67 -3.51 4.57
C MET A 242 5.70 -3.70 5.74
N ASP A 243 6.17 -3.52 6.98
CA ASP A 243 5.36 -3.64 8.19
C ASP A 243 4.22 -2.60 8.22
N ASN A 244 4.51 -1.36 7.82
CA ASN A 244 3.52 -0.29 7.71
C ASN A 244 2.47 -0.59 6.63
N ILE A 245 2.91 -1.06 5.45
CA ILE A 245 1.99 -1.47 4.37
C ILE A 245 1.10 -2.60 4.89
N PHE A 246 1.70 -3.65 5.45
CA PHE A 246 0.99 -4.83 5.96
C PHE A 246 -0.08 -4.46 7.01
N ALA A 247 0.23 -3.54 7.91
CA ALA A 247 -0.69 -3.04 8.93
C ALA A 247 -1.83 -2.17 8.36
N SER A 248 -1.63 -1.52 7.20
CA SER A 248 -2.60 -0.64 6.56
C SER A 248 -3.58 -1.36 5.62
N ILE A 249 -3.29 -2.61 5.22
CA ILE A 249 -4.17 -3.41 4.35
C ILE A 249 -5.50 -3.64 5.06
N THR A 250 -6.60 -3.28 4.40
CA THR A 250 -7.96 -3.43 4.93
C THR A 250 -8.46 -4.88 4.91
N SER A 251 -7.91 -5.70 4.04
CA SER A 251 -8.15 -7.14 3.95
C SER A 251 -7.35 -7.86 5.04
N GLY A 252 -7.94 -8.90 5.63
CA GLY A 252 -7.20 -9.77 6.55
C GLY A 252 -6.11 -10.54 5.80
N VAL A 253 -4.88 -10.44 6.25
CA VAL A 253 -3.73 -11.18 5.68
C VAL A 253 -3.12 -12.05 6.75
N ILE A 254 -3.04 -13.34 6.44
CA ILE A 254 -2.44 -14.37 7.28
C ILE A 254 -1.44 -15.13 6.42
N THR A 255 -0.22 -15.33 6.91
CA THR A 255 0.72 -16.24 6.27
C THR A 255 1.03 -17.40 7.19
N THR A 256 1.20 -18.58 6.60
CA THR A 256 1.64 -19.78 7.33
C THR A 256 2.89 -20.35 6.69
N ASP A 257 3.66 -21.10 7.47
CA ASP A 257 4.72 -21.96 6.94
C ASP A 257 4.14 -23.30 6.41
N PHE A 258 5.03 -24.23 6.03
CA PHE A 258 4.67 -25.55 5.56
C PHE A 258 4.02 -26.43 6.65
N GLN A 259 4.25 -26.12 7.92
CA GLN A 259 3.71 -26.81 9.10
C GLN A 259 2.41 -26.19 9.64
N ASP A 260 1.79 -25.25 8.90
CA ASP A 260 0.60 -24.50 9.31
C ASP A 260 0.83 -23.55 10.51
N GLN A 261 2.08 -23.22 10.85
CA GLN A 261 2.35 -22.19 11.85
C GLN A 261 2.17 -20.81 11.26
N ILE A 262 1.42 -19.95 11.94
CA ILE A 262 1.17 -18.58 11.49
C ILE A 262 2.45 -17.75 11.64
N THR A 263 2.95 -17.23 10.52
CA THR A 263 4.16 -16.41 10.46
C THR A 263 3.85 -14.91 10.48
N LEU A 264 2.76 -14.48 9.84
CA LEU A 264 2.29 -13.09 9.86
C LEU A 264 0.76 -13.05 10.04
N PHE A 265 0.30 -12.02 10.74
CA PHE A 265 -1.11 -11.79 11.02
C PHE A 265 -1.39 -10.29 11.14
N ASN A 266 -2.11 -9.70 10.19
CA ASN A 266 -2.30 -8.24 10.17
C ASN A 266 -3.49 -7.77 11.03
N ARG A 267 -3.54 -6.45 11.28
CA ARG A 267 -4.61 -5.80 12.06
C ARG A 267 -6.01 -6.03 11.49
N ALA A 268 -6.16 -6.11 10.18
CA ALA A 268 -7.44 -6.42 9.56
C ALA A 268 -7.90 -7.85 9.88
N ALA A 269 -7.00 -8.83 9.86
CA ALA A 269 -7.31 -10.20 10.27
C ALA A 269 -7.73 -10.25 11.74
N GLU A 270 -7.10 -9.45 12.62
CA GLU A 270 -7.53 -9.34 14.03
C GLU A 270 -8.97 -8.83 14.16
N ASN A 271 -9.30 -7.76 13.42
CA ASN A 271 -10.64 -7.19 13.44
C ASN A 271 -11.68 -8.14 12.85
N ILE A 272 -11.32 -8.87 11.78
CA ILE A 272 -12.23 -9.76 11.07
C ILE A 272 -12.53 -11.01 11.91
N LEU A 273 -11.49 -11.62 12.47
CA LEU A 273 -11.55 -12.90 13.17
C LEU A 273 -11.69 -12.78 14.69
N ARG A 274 -11.51 -11.57 15.25
CA ARG A 274 -11.49 -11.29 16.71
C ARG A 274 -10.39 -12.05 17.46
N VAL A 275 -9.28 -12.33 16.79
CA VAL A 275 -8.08 -12.97 17.36
C VAL A 275 -6.94 -11.96 17.35
N THR A 276 -6.17 -11.84 18.43
CA THR A 276 -5.01 -10.94 18.46
C THR A 276 -3.80 -11.56 17.77
N ALA A 277 -2.99 -10.75 17.09
CA ALA A 277 -1.77 -11.19 16.42
C ALA A 277 -0.77 -11.83 17.39
N THR A 278 -0.74 -11.38 18.65
CA THR A 278 0.08 -11.98 19.72
C THR A 278 -0.37 -13.38 20.12
N ALA A 279 -1.66 -13.68 19.99
CA ALA A 279 -2.19 -15.02 20.29
C ALA A 279 -2.10 -15.95 19.07
N ALA A 280 -2.11 -15.40 17.85
CA ALA A 280 -2.02 -16.18 16.62
C ALA A 280 -0.57 -16.46 16.18
N GLY A 281 0.34 -15.50 16.39
CA GLY A 281 1.72 -15.57 15.91
C GLY A 281 2.49 -16.76 16.49
N GLY A 282 3.06 -17.59 15.62
CA GLY A 282 3.81 -18.79 15.99
C GLY A 282 2.95 -19.98 16.45
N SER A 283 1.63 -19.82 16.55
CA SER A 283 0.71 -20.90 16.83
C SER A 283 0.26 -21.61 15.55
N CYS A 284 -0.18 -22.86 15.68
CA CYS A 284 -0.76 -23.60 14.57
C CYS A 284 -2.11 -22.97 14.16
N LEU A 285 -2.37 -22.91 12.85
CA LEU A 285 -3.61 -22.37 12.29
C LEU A 285 -4.87 -22.95 12.95
N THR A 286 -4.88 -24.25 13.26
CA THR A 286 -6.00 -24.96 13.88
C THR A 286 -6.27 -24.54 15.33
N GLU A 287 -5.25 -24.05 16.03
CA GLU A 287 -5.34 -23.64 17.43
C GLU A 287 -5.66 -22.15 17.55
N ALA A 288 -5.09 -21.34 16.64
CA ALA A 288 -5.22 -19.90 16.66
C ALA A 288 -6.56 -19.39 16.11
N LEU A 289 -7.13 -20.09 15.12
CA LEU A 289 -8.31 -19.61 14.38
C LEU A 289 -9.60 -20.36 14.73
N PRO A 290 -10.78 -19.74 14.51
CA PRO A 290 -12.06 -20.40 14.71
C PRO A 290 -12.20 -21.68 13.90
N ALA A 291 -12.58 -22.79 14.54
CA ALA A 291 -12.63 -24.13 13.93
C ALA A 291 -13.52 -24.20 12.67
N VAL A 292 -14.59 -23.40 12.61
CA VAL A 292 -15.49 -23.32 11.45
C VAL A 292 -14.75 -22.78 10.21
N LEU A 293 -13.86 -21.81 10.39
CA LEU A 293 -13.06 -21.25 9.30
C LEU A 293 -11.97 -22.24 8.88
N VAL A 294 -11.26 -22.81 9.84
CA VAL A 294 -10.15 -23.75 9.57
C VAL A 294 -10.65 -25.00 8.85
N GLY A 295 -11.77 -25.58 9.29
CA GLY A 295 -12.34 -26.77 8.67
C GLY A 295 -12.64 -26.59 7.18
N GLU A 296 -13.05 -25.39 6.78
CA GLU A 296 -13.35 -25.06 5.38
C GLU A 296 -12.08 -24.77 4.56
N LEU A 297 -11.09 -24.10 5.17
CA LEU A 297 -9.86 -23.70 4.49
C LEU A 297 -8.79 -24.80 4.43
N GLN A 298 -8.79 -25.77 5.35
CA GLN A 298 -7.70 -26.76 5.48
C GLN A 298 -7.46 -27.53 4.17
N SER A 299 -8.53 -27.99 3.52
CA SER A 299 -8.44 -28.70 2.24
C SER A 299 -7.83 -27.81 1.14
N GLN A 300 -8.18 -26.53 1.14
CA GLN A 300 -7.67 -25.57 0.16
C GLN A 300 -6.20 -25.23 0.40
N ILE A 301 -5.79 -25.05 1.67
CA ILE A 301 -4.40 -24.82 2.07
C ILE A 301 -3.52 -26.00 1.63
N GLU A 302 -3.94 -27.23 1.91
CA GLU A 302 -3.24 -28.44 1.49
C GLU A 302 -3.11 -28.54 -0.04
N ASN A 303 -4.16 -28.17 -0.78
CA ASN A 303 -4.12 -28.15 -2.24
C ASN A 303 -3.11 -27.12 -2.77
N VAL A 304 -3.07 -25.92 -2.19
CA VAL A 304 -2.12 -24.86 -2.58
C VAL A 304 -0.69 -25.30 -2.27
N LYS A 305 -0.44 -25.91 -1.11
CA LYS A 305 0.89 -26.44 -0.74
C LYS A 305 1.39 -27.50 -1.71
N LYS A 306 0.52 -28.48 -2.06
CA LYS A 306 0.90 -29.63 -2.89
C LYS A 306 0.99 -29.30 -4.38
N ARG A 307 0.08 -28.47 -4.89
CA ARG A 307 -0.04 -28.18 -6.33
C ARG A 307 0.66 -26.89 -6.73
N GLY A 308 0.91 -25.98 -5.78
CA GLY A 308 1.49 -24.67 -6.05
C GLY A 308 0.59 -23.73 -6.87
N GLU A 309 -0.70 -24.09 -7.04
CA GLU A 309 -1.67 -23.29 -7.78
C GLU A 309 -2.43 -22.37 -6.81
N PRO A 310 -2.54 -21.05 -7.11
CA PRO A 310 -3.30 -20.14 -6.27
C PRO A 310 -4.80 -20.36 -6.43
N ILE A 311 -5.54 -20.13 -5.35
CA ILE A 311 -7.00 -20.15 -5.32
C ILE A 311 -7.47 -18.72 -5.09
N VAL A 312 -8.37 -18.22 -5.93
CA VAL A 312 -8.80 -16.82 -5.89
C VAL A 312 -10.31 -16.75 -5.73
N GLY A 313 -10.76 -15.91 -4.78
CA GLY A 313 -12.16 -15.49 -4.69
C GLY A 313 -13.14 -16.55 -4.19
N LEU A 314 -12.73 -17.40 -3.25
CA LEU A 314 -13.66 -18.29 -2.55
C LEU A 314 -14.59 -17.47 -1.64
N GLU A 315 -15.87 -17.39 -1.98
CA GLU A 315 -16.86 -16.67 -1.18
C GLU A 315 -17.67 -17.64 -0.30
N ASN A 316 -17.43 -17.59 1.00
CA ASN A 316 -18.09 -18.46 1.97
C ASN A 316 -18.69 -17.64 3.14
N GLY A 317 -19.86 -18.07 3.62
CA GLY A 317 -20.49 -17.54 4.82
C GLY A 317 -20.09 -18.32 6.06
N PHE A 318 -19.62 -17.64 7.09
CA PHE A 318 -19.19 -18.23 8.36
C PHE A 318 -20.01 -17.65 9.52
N SER A 319 -20.22 -18.44 10.57
CA SER A 319 -20.75 -17.94 11.84
C SER A 319 -19.64 -17.94 12.88
N LEU A 320 -19.08 -16.76 13.15
CA LEU A 320 -18.00 -16.58 14.12
C LEU A 320 -18.57 -16.38 15.54
N PRO A 321 -17.95 -16.96 16.60
CA PRO A 321 -18.48 -16.90 17.97
C PRO A 321 -18.74 -15.48 18.48
N ASP A 322 -17.78 -14.56 18.28
CA ASP A 322 -17.83 -13.20 18.84
C ASP A 322 -18.33 -12.13 17.86
N ARG A 323 -18.66 -12.52 16.63
CA ARG A 323 -19.00 -11.60 15.54
C ARG A 323 -20.32 -11.92 14.84
N GLY A 324 -20.82 -13.15 14.95
CA GLY A 324 -22.03 -13.61 14.25
C GLY A 324 -21.74 -13.98 12.80
N GLN A 325 -22.73 -13.80 11.92
CA GLN A 325 -22.56 -14.13 10.50
C GLN A 325 -21.62 -13.15 9.81
N VAL A 326 -20.64 -13.71 9.10
CA VAL A 326 -19.72 -12.98 8.23
C VAL A 326 -19.66 -13.64 6.86
N ILE A 327 -19.50 -12.85 5.81
CA ILE A 327 -19.28 -13.34 4.45
C ILE A 327 -17.87 -12.94 4.06
N LEU A 328 -17.00 -13.94 3.86
CA LEU A 328 -15.61 -13.71 3.54
C LEU A 328 -15.32 -14.15 2.11
N ARG A 329 -14.61 -13.29 1.36
CA ARG A 329 -13.97 -13.67 0.10
C ARG A 329 -12.51 -13.96 0.37
N THR A 330 -12.12 -15.22 0.25
CA THR A 330 -10.78 -15.69 0.59
C THR A 330 -9.99 -16.05 -0.67
N SER A 331 -8.72 -15.64 -0.71
CA SER A 331 -7.76 -16.05 -1.72
C SER A 331 -6.53 -16.63 -1.05
N LEU A 332 -6.00 -17.72 -1.60
CA LEU A 332 -4.86 -18.45 -1.09
C LEU A 332 -3.77 -18.51 -2.17
N SER A 333 -2.56 -18.12 -1.84
CA SER A 333 -1.41 -18.16 -2.76
C SER A 333 -0.20 -18.82 -2.09
N PRO A 334 0.59 -19.63 -2.81
CA PRO A 334 1.79 -20.23 -2.25
C PRO A 334 2.84 -19.17 -1.98
N LEU A 335 3.52 -19.25 -0.84
CA LEU A 335 4.73 -18.49 -0.56
C LEU A 335 5.91 -19.30 -1.07
N LYS A 336 6.71 -18.72 -1.97
CA LYS A 336 7.84 -19.39 -2.61
C LYS A 336 9.17 -18.79 -2.16
N ASP A 337 10.18 -19.64 -2.05
CA ASP A 337 11.58 -19.23 -1.85
C ASP A 337 12.26 -18.87 -3.19
N ALA A 338 13.53 -18.47 -3.15
CA ALA A 338 14.39 -18.18 -4.30
C ALA A 338 14.48 -19.35 -5.30
N ASP A 339 14.36 -20.60 -4.81
CA ASP A 339 14.37 -21.83 -5.61
C ASP A 339 12.96 -22.23 -6.13
N GLU A 340 11.98 -21.33 -6.08
CA GLU A 340 10.56 -21.54 -6.41
C GLU A 340 9.83 -22.62 -5.59
N ALA A 341 10.47 -23.17 -4.55
CA ALA A 341 9.87 -24.13 -3.65
C ALA A 341 8.81 -23.48 -2.73
N THR A 342 7.65 -24.13 -2.58
CA THR A 342 6.59 -23.66 -1.68
C THR A 342 6.99 -23.82 -0.22
N GLN A 343 7.19 -22.71 0.48
CA GLN A 343 7.52 -22.64 1.92
C GLN A 343 6.28 -22.52 2.81
N GLY A 344 5.14 -22.15 2.22
CA GLY A 344 3.95 -21.81 3.00
C GLY A 344 2.79 -21.30 2.15
N VAL A 345 1.79 -20.72 2.81
CA VAL A 345 0.59 -20.19 2.15
C VAL A 345 0.26 -18.81 2.70
N ALA A 346 -0.02 -17.85 1.82
CA ALA A 346 -0.64 -16.58 2.16
C ALA A 346 -2.15 -16.69 1.94
N ILE A 347 -2.92 -16.31 2.95
CA ILE A 347 -4.38 -16.30 2.99
C ILE A 347 -4.82 -14.85 3.12
N VAL A 348 -5.52 -14.35 2.10
CA VAL A 348 -6.09 -13.01 2.07
C VAL A 348 -7.61 -13.13 2.16
N MET A 349 -8.23 -12.39 3.07
CA MET A 349 -9.68 -12.41 3.28
C MET A 349 -10.27 -11.00 3.25
N ASP A 350 -11.27 -10.81 2.39
CA ASP A 350 -12.10 -9.61 2.37
C ASP A 350 -13.42 -9.87 3.08
N ASP A 351 -13.81 -8.95 3.95
CA ASP A 351 -15.12 -8.99 4.60
C ASP A 351 -16.18 -8.30 3.75
N LEU A 352 -17.08 -9.09 3.18
CA LEU A 352 -18.17 -8.64 2.32
C LEU A 352 -19.50 -8.53 3.07
N THR A 353 -19.52 -8.70 4.39
CA THR A 353 -20.77 -8.81 5.17
C THR A 353 -21.66 -7.58 5.00
N GLU A 354 -21.11 -6.37 5.21
CA GLU A 354 -21.87 -5.13 5.06
C GLU A 354 -22.24 -4.86 3.60
N GLN A 355 -21.35 -5.12 2.66
CA GLN A 355 -21.64 -4.96 1.23
C GLN A 355 -22.81 -5.86 0.79
N ARG A 356 -22.78 -7.14 1.16
CA ARG A 356 -23.84 -8.10 0.85
C ARG A 356 -25.15 -7.74 1.53
N ARG A 357 -25.11 -7.22 2.77
CA ARG A 357 -26.29 -6.74 3.49
C ARG A 357 -26.92 -5.55 2.79
N LEU A 358 -26.13 -4.58 2.34
CA LEU A 358 -26.59 -3.43 1.57
C LEU A 358 -27.19 -3.86 0.23
N GLU A 359 -26.48 -4.68 -0.55
CA GLU A 359 -26.98 -5.23 -1.82
C GLU A 359 -28.31 -5.96 -1.67
N ALA A 360 -28.45 -6.81 -0.65
CA ALA A 360 -29.68 -7.54 -0.36
C ALA A 360 -30.84 -6.59 -0.03
N SER A 361 -30.57 -5.52 0.73
CA SER A 361 -31.57 -4.53 1.07
C SER A 361 -32.05 -3.76 -0.17
N TYR A 362 -31.15 -3.34 -1.06
CA TYR A 362 -31.52 -2.70 -2.32
C TYR A 362 -32.31 -3.62 -3.26
N GLN A 363 -31.95 -4.90 -3.36
CA GLN A 363 -32.67 -5.85 -4.22
C GLN A 363 -34.15 -5.99 -3.86
N MET A 364 -34.53 -5.88 -2.58
CA MET A 364 -35.94 -5.88 -2.18
C MET A 364 -36.72 -4.70 -2.80
N PHE A 365 -36.13 -3.51 -2.83
CA PHE A 365 -36.77 -2.31 -3.40
C PHE A 365 -36.88 -2.36 -4.93
N ARG A 366 -35.96 -3.04 -5.64
CA ARG A 366 -35.98 -3.11 -7.12
C ARG A 366 -37.27 -3.68 -7.70
N ARG A 367 -38.05 -4.43 -6.91
CA ARG A 367 -39.35 -4.97 -7.33
C ARG A 367 -40.49 -3.94 -7.32
N TYR A 368 -40.34 -2.83 -6.60
CA TYR A 368 -41.43 -1.90 -6.27
C TYR A 368 -41.23 -0.48 -6.79
N VAL A 369 -40.00 -0.11 -7.15
CA VAL A 369 -39.64 1.25 -7.59
C VAL A 369 -38.89 1.25 -8.93
N SER A 370 -38.97 2.36 -9.67
CA SER A 370 -38.27 2.52 -10.95
C SER A 370 -36.74 2.65 -10.76
N PRO A 371 -35.92 2.35 -11.79
CA PRO A 371 -34.47 2.56 -11.75
C PRO A 371 -34.05 3.97 -11.28
N ALA A 372 -34.75 5.00 -11.75
CA ALA A 372 -34.49 6.39 -11.38
C ALA A 372 -34.76 6.67 -9.89
N VAL A 373 -35.74 5.99 -9.29
CA VAL A 373 -36.05 6.10 -7.85
C VAL A 373 -35.00 5.34 -7.02
N ILE A 374 -34.48 4.21 -7.51
CA ILE A 374 -33.42 3.43 -6.82
C ILE A 374 -32.12 4.21 -6.71
N GLU A 375 -31.70 4.88 -7.78
CA GLU A 375 -30.48 5.68 -7.81
C GLU A 375 -30.51 6.86 -6.83
N GLN A 376 -31.70 7.30 -6.43
CA GLN A 376 -31.92 8.42 -5.52
C GLN A 376 -32.30 7.98 -4.09
N LEU A 377 -32.37 6.67 -3.82
CA LEU A 377 -32.57 6.16 -2.46
C LEU A 377 -31.29 6.40 -1.63
N PRO A 378 -31.43 6.75 -0.34
CA PRO A 378 -30.27 6.92 0.53
C PRO A 378 -29.44 5.63 0.63
N PRO A 379 -28.11 5.72 0.85
CA PRO A 379 -27.19 4.58 1.01
C PRO A 379 -27.65 3.59 2.07
N ASN A 380 -28.35 4.08 3.11
CA ASN A 380 -28.84 3.28 4.22
C ASN A 380 -30.39 3.21 4.20
N PRO A 381 -30.98 2.10 3.73
CA PRO A 381 -32.42 1.92 3.70
C PRO A 381 -33.09 1.90 5.09
N ASP A 382 -32.34 1.73 6.19
CA ASP A 382 -32.88 1.87 7.56
C ASP A 382 -33.29 3.34 7.90
N GLU A 383 -32.85 4.32 7.10
CA GLU A 383 -33.30 5.71 7.20
C GLU A 383 -34.77 5.89 6.75
N LEU A 384 -35.34 4.91 6.05
CA LEU A 384 -36.77 4.83 5.77
C LEU A 384 -37.50 4.44 7.06
N LYS A 385 -37.71 5.44 7.92
CA LYS A 385 -38.21 5.33 9.29
C LYS A 385 -39.36 4.31 9.44
N LEU A 386 -39.19 3.40 10.39
CA LEU A 386 -40.26 2.59 10.98
C LEU A 386 -41.41 3.49 11.48
N GLY A 387 -42.66 3.12 11.15
CA GLY A 387 -43.86 3.86 11.54
C GLY A 387 -44.32 4.92 10.54
N GLY A 388 -43.54 5.16 9.48
CA GLY A 388 -43.87 6.06 8.39
C GLY A 388 -43.90 7.53 8.75
N GLN A 389 -43.92 8.37 7.72
CA GLN A 389 -44.02 9.82 7.84
C GLN A 389 -45.35 10.29 7.27
N ARG A 390 -46.03 11.20 7.98
CA ARG A 390 -47.18 11.92 7.41
C ARG A 390 -46.68 12.80 6.27
N GLN A 391 -47.13 12.53 5.06
CA GLN A 391 -46.84 13.31 3.88
C GLN A 391 -48.03 13.31 2.93
N GLU A 392 -48.14 14.35 2.13
CA GLU A 392 -49.12 14.39 1.06
C GLU A 392 -48.68 13.48 -0.09
N ILE A 393 -49.55 12.59 -0.55
CA ILE A 393 -49.29 11.70 -1.68
C ILE A 393 -50.43 11.75 -2.68
N THR A 394 -50.16 11.27 -3.90
CA THR A 394 -51.22 10.88 -4.83
C THR A 394 -51.28 9.37 -4.89
N SER A 395 -52.46 8.82 -4.61
CA SER A 395 -52.73 7.40 -4.73
C SER A 395 -53.50 7.12 -6.00
N LEU A 396 -53.05 6.12 -6.75
CA LEU A 396 -53.71 5.60 -7.95
C LEU A 396 -54.08 4.14 -7.69
N PHE A 397 -55.37 3.83 -7.86
CA PHE A 397 -55.91 2.48 -7.82
C PHE A 397 -56.46 2.13 -9.20
N ALA A 398 -56.08 0.99 -9.74
CA ALA A 398 -56.49 0.54 -11.07
C ALA A 398 -56.87 -0.94 -11.04
N ASP A 399 -58.13 -1.24 -11.33
CA ASP A 399 -58.71 -2.59 -11.28
C ASP A 399 -59.28 -3.01 -12.64
N ILE A 400 -59.13 -4.28 -13.00
CA ILE A 400 -59.59 -4.79 -14.30
C ILE A 400 -61.10 -5.09 -14.25
N ARG A 401 -61.88 -4.24 -14.91
CA ARG A 401 -63.34 -4.42 -15.01
C ARG A 401 -63.69 -5.68 -15.79
N GLY A 402 -64.58 -6.48 -15.18
CA GLY A 402 -65.11 -7.71 -15.75
C GLY A 402 -64.22 -8.94 -15.54
N PHE A 403 -63.07 -8.80 -14.87
CA PHE A 403 -62.13 -9.90 -14.67
C PHE A 403 -62.71 -11.04 -13.81
N THR A 404 -63.50 -10.74 -12.77
CA THR A 404 -64.19 -11.78 -11.97
C THR A 404 -65.20 -12.60 -12.80
N ASN A 405 -65.77 -12.01 -13.86
CA ASN A 405 -66.63 -12.76 -14.78
C ASN A 405 -65.78 -13.59 -15.75
N PHE A 406 -64.68 -13.02 -16.22
CA PHE A 406 -63.70 -13.67 -17.08
C PHE A 406 -63.10 -14.93 -16.40
N SER A 407 -62.70 -14.85 -15.13
CA SER A 407 -62.11 -15.96 -14.38
C SER A 407 -63.05 -17.16 -14.17
N ARG A 408 -64.36 -16.95 -14.29
CA ARG A 408 -65.37 -18.03 -14.22
C ARG A 408 -65.58 -18.75 -15.55
N GLN A 409 -65.18 -18.13 -16.66
CA GLN A 409 -65.43 -18.63 -18.02
C GLN A 409 -64.21 -19.31 -18.64
N TYR A 410 -63.00 -18.97 -18.18
CA TYR A 410 -61.74 -19.45 -18.76
C TYR A 410 -60.91 -20.28 -17.77
N GLY A 411 -60.07 -21.17 -18.29
CA GLY A 411 -59.17 -22.00 -17.50
C GLY A 411 -58.04 -21.17 -16.83
N PRO A 412 -57.40 -21.72 -15.79
CA PRO A 412 -56.41 -21.00 -14.97
C PRO A 412 -55.18 -20.55 -15.78
N GLU A 413 -54.77 -21.28 -16.81
CA GLU A 413 -53.62 -20.94 -17.64
C GLU A 413 -53.89 -19.66 -18.45
N ALA A 414 -55.03 -19.60 -19.14
CA ALA A 414 -55.45 -18.42 -19.90
C ALA A 414 -55.75 -17.23 -18.99
N LEU A 415 -56.24 -17.49 -17.77
CA LEU A 415 -56.48 -16.47 -16.76
C LEU A 415 -55.17 -15.78 -16.34
N VAL A 416 -54.14 -16.56 -16.02
CA VAL A 416 -52.83 -16.05 -15.59
C VAL A 416 -52.14 -15.27 -16.72
N GLU A 417 -52.22 -15.77 -17.96
CA GLU A 417 -51.63 -15.08 -19.11
C GLU A 417 -52.25 -13.68 -19.31
N VAL A 418 -53.59 -13.59 -19.32
CA VAL A 418 -54.30 -12.32 -19.48
C VAL A 418 -54.05 -11.41 -18.30
N LEU A 419 -54.13 -11.93 -17.07
CA LEU A 419 -53.87 -11.16 -15.87
C LEU A 419 -52.47 -10.52 -15.92
N ASN A 420 -51.44 -11.29 -16.25
CA ASN A 420 -50.06 -10.80 -16.33
C ASN A 420 -49.89 -9.73 -17.42
N GLN A 421 -50.56 -9.84 -18.58
CA GLN A 421 -50.51 -8.81 -19.62
C GLN A 421 -51.09 -7.47 -19.15
N TYR A 422 -52.24 -7.51 -18.48
CA TYR A 422 -52.87 -6.29 -17.95
C TYR A 422 -52.07 -5.70 -16.78
N LEU A 423 -51.61 -6.54 -15.85
CA LEU A 423 -50.77 -6.12 -14.74
C LEU A 423 -49.46 -5.48 -15.23
N ASP A 424 -48.82 -6.03 -16.27
CA ASP A 424 -47.61 -5.48 -16.87
C ASP A 424 -47.86 -4.09 -17.48
N ILE A 425 -49.00 -3.88 -18.15
CA ILE A 425 -49.40 -2.55 -18.66
C ILE A 425 -49.49 -1.54 -17.53
N GLY A 426 -50.21 -1.88 -16.46
CA GLY A 426 -50.40 -0.94 -15.36
C GLY A 426 -49.13 -0.67 -14.57
N ALA A 427 -48.33 -1.70 -14.32
CA ALA A 427 -47.02 -1.57 -13.69
C ALA A 427 -46.09 -0.66 -14.49
N LYS A 428 -45.96 -0.89 -15.81
CA LYS A 428 -45.12 -0.07 -16.69
C LYS A 428 -45.60 1.37 -16.79
N ALA A 429 -46.91 1.60 -16.84
CA ALA A 429 -47.46 2.96 -16.90
C ALA A 429 -47.14 3.77 -15.63
N VAL A 430 -47.24 3.15 -14.45
CA VAL A 430 -46.86 3.75 -13.17
C VAL A 430 -45.36 4.05 -13.12
N LEU A 431 -44.52 3.04 -13.43
CA LEU A 431 -43.07 3.18 -13.37
C LEU A 431 -42.52 4.18 -14.38
N ALA A 432 -43.14 4.30 -15.56
CA ALA A 432 -42.78 5.28 -16.60
C ALA A 432 -43.05 6.74 -16.19
N GLU A 433 -43.81 6.96 -15.13
CA GLU A 433 -44.06 8.28 -14.53
C GLU A 433 -43.35 8.44 -13.18
N GLU A 434 -42.40 7.54 -12.88
CA GLU A 434 -41.69 7.47 -11.60
C GLU A 434 -42.61 7.25 -10.38
N GLY A 435 -43.77 6.63 -10.58
CA GLY A 435 -44.60 6.17 -9.48
C GLY A 435 -43.99 4.93 -8.80
N THR A 436 -44.33 4.75 -7.53
CA THR A 436 -43.96 3.58 -6.73
C THR A 436 -45.12 2.60 -6.73
N LEU A 437 -44.87 1.34 -7.11
CA LEU A 437 -45.85 0.26 -6.99
C LEU A 437 -45.90 -0.19 -5.53
N ASP A 438 -47.03 0.05 -4.86
CA ASP A 438 -47.25 -0.35 -3.47
C ASP A 438 -47.55 -1.85 -3.39
N LYS A 439 -48.58 -2.30 -4.12
CA LYS A 439 -48.96 -3.72 -4.18
C LYS A 439 -49.81 -4.05 -5.39
N ILE A 440 -49.85 -5.34 -5.71
CA ILE A 440 -50.77 -5.95 -6.66
C ILE A 440 -51.72 -6.86 -5.87
N LEU A 441 -53.01 -6.62 -5.96
CA LEU A 441 -54.06 -7.37 -5.25
C LEU A 441 -54.97 -8.06 -6.26
N GLY A 442 -54.61 -9.27 -6.68
CA GLY A 442 -55.34 -9.96 -7.75
C GLY A 442 -55.19 -9.20 -9.07
N ASP A 443 -56.29 -8.62 -9.54
CA ASP A 443 -56.43 -7.79 -10.74
C ASP A 443 -56.28 -6.28 -10.49
N GLU A 444 -56.04 -5.88 -9.25
CA GLU A 444 -55.88 -4.48 -8.85
C GLU A 444 -54.40 -4.09 -8.69
N ILE A 445 -54.06 -2.89 -9.18
CA ILE A 445 -52.76 -2.24 -9.02
C ILE A 445 -52.94 -1.03 -8.12
N VAL A 446 -52.08 -0.95 -7.10
CA VAL A 446 -52.00 0.18 -6.18
C VAL A 446 -50.66 0.88 -6.36
N ALA A 447 -50.70 2.17 -6.63
CA ALA A 447 -49.52 2.99 -6.84
C ALA A 447 -49.55 4.28 -6.03
N LEU A 448 -48.36 4.73 -5.64
CA LEU A 448 -48.12 5.94 -4.86
C LEU A 448 -47.20 6.87 -5.64
N PHE A 449 -47.54 8.15 -5.67
CA PHE A 449 -46.69 9.23 -6.16
C PHE A 449 -46.39 10.19 -5.02
N ASN A 450 -45.24 10.86 -5.08
CA ASN A 450 -44.63 11.60 -3.98
C ASN A 450 -44.12 10.72 -2.81
N ALA A 451 -43.81 9.45 -3.09
CA ALA A 451 -43.22 8.52 -2.14
C ALA A 451 -42.43 7.41 -2.88
N PRO A 452 -41.24 6.97 -2.40
CA PRO A 452 -40.51 7.48 -1.23
C PRO A 452 -39.83 8.83 -1.48
N LEU A 453 -39.69 9.23 -2.74
CA LEU A 453 -39.06 10.48 -3.14
C LEU A 453 -40.10 11.58 -3.34
N ARG A 454 -39.71 12.80 -3.00
CA ARG A 454 -40.55 13.99 -3.22
C ARG A 454 -40.60 14.35 -4.70
N GLN A 455 -41.80 14.51 -5.20
CA GLN A 455 -42.13 14.85 -6.58
C GLN A 455 -43.08 16.05 -6.56
N ALA A 456 -42.65 17.21 -7.07
CA ALA A 456 -43.49 18.41 -7.05
C ALA A 456 -44.73 18.29 -7.95
N ASP A 457 -44.64 17.52 -9.03
CA ASP A 457 -45.68 17.29 -10.04
C ASP A 457 -46.39 15.93 -9.87
N HIS A 458 -46.35 15.33 -8.67
CA HIS A 458 -46.85 13.99 -8.38
C HIS A 458 -48.32 13.72 -8.82
N VAL A 459 -49.18 14.73 -8.76
CA VAL A 459 -50.58 14.62 -9.20
C VAL A 459 -50.68 14.49 -10.72
N LEU A 460 -49.88 15.25 -11.45
CA LEU A 460 -49.81 15.20 -12.91
C LEU A 460 -49.21 13.88 -13.38
N ARG A 461 -48.15 13.40 -12.71
CA ARG A 461 -47.57 12.07 -12.96
C ARG A 461 -48.60 10.95 -12.80
N ALA A 462 -49.41 10.99 -11.74
CA ALA A 462 -50.49 10.02 -11.56
C ALA A 462 -51.56 10.08 -12.66
N ALA A 463 -51.95 11.29 -13.08
CA ALA A 463 -52.89 11.48 -14.19
C ALA A 463 -52.34 10.96 -15.52
N ARG A 464 -51.05 11.23 -15.82
CA ARG A 464 -50.36 10.69 -16.99
C ARG A 464 -50.24 9.16 -16.95
N ALA A 465 -49.94 8.59 -15.78
CA ALA A 465 -49.90 7.14 -15.60
C ALA A 465 -51.28 6.53 -15.87
N ALA A 466 -52.36 7.11 -15.32
CA ALA A 466 -53.73 6.65 -15.56
C ALA A 466 -54.11 6.68 -17.06
N LEU A 467 -53.75 7.75 -17.78
CA LEU A 467 -53.97 7.84 -19.23
C LEU A 467 -53.14 6.83 -20.01
N LYS A 468 -51.85 6.67 -19.67
CA LYS A 468 -50.97 5.65 -20.28
C LYS A 468 -51.51 4.23 -20.09
N ILE A 469 -52.15 3.92 -18.96
CA ILE A 469 -52.84 2.64 -18.76
C ILE A 469 -53.89 2.44 -19.86
N GLN A 470 -54.76 3.44 -20.08
CA GLN A 470 -55.83 3.34 -21.07
C GLN A 470 -55.30 3.26 -22.51
N GLU A 471 -54.30 4.07 -22.84
CA GLU A 471 -53.65 4.06 -24.15
C GLU A 471 -53.05 2.68 -24.47
N ASN A 472 -52.31 2.11 -23.51
CA ASN A 472 -51.68 0.81 -23.69
C ASN A 472 -52.70 -0.34 -23.72
N VAL A 473 -53.79 -0.25 -22.95
CA VAL A 473 -54.91 -1.20 -23.08
C VAL A 473 -55.54 -1.13 -24.46
N ALA A 474 -55.75 0.08 -25.00
CA ALA A 474 -56.29 0.25 -26.36
C ALA A 474 -55.36 -0.33 -27.43
N LEU A 475 -54.03 -0.26 -27.23
CA LEU A 475 -53.06 -0.94 -28.08
C LEU A 475 -53.14 -2.46 -27.95
N LEU A 476 -53.23 -2.99 -26.73
CA LEU A 476 -53.39 -4.42 -26.47
C LEU A 476 -54.69 -4.98 -27.10
N HIS A 477 -55.78 -4.23 -27.03
CA HIS A 477 -57.06 -4.62 -27.65
C HIS A 477 -56.97 -4.85 -29.16
N LYS A 478 -56.04 -4.20 -29.87
CA LYS A 478 -55.82 -4.44 -31.30
C LYS A 478 -55.28 -5.84 -31.58
N GLN A 479 -54.61 -6.44 -30.60
CA GLN A 479 -53.96 -7.75 -30.69
C GLN A 479 -54.80 -8.87 -30.06
N LEU A 480 -55.70 -8.51 -29.12
CA LEU A 480 -56.55 -9.48 -28.43
C LEU A 480 -57.91 -9.71 -29.12
N PRO A 481 -58.44 -10.95 -29.09
CA PRO A 481 -59.81 -11.24 -29.49
C PRO A 481 -60.82 -10.50 -28.60
N PRO A 482 -62.03 -10.17 -29.10
CA PRO A 482 -63.02 -9.39 -28.35
C PRO A 482 -63.35 -9.95 -26.96
N ALA A 483 -63.35 -11.27 -26.78
CA ALA A 483 -63.67 -11.91 -25.50
C ALA A 483 -62.61 -11.72 -24.41
N TYR A 484 -61.40 -11.29 -24.80
CA TYR A 484 -60.25 -11.05 -23.90
C TYR A 484 -60.02 -9.55 -23.65
N ARG A 485 -60.86 -8.67 -24.22
CA ARG A 485 -60.74 -7.21 -24.11
C ARG A 485 -61.38 -6.71 -22.82
N LEU A 486 -60.61 -6.75 -21.74
CA LEU A 486 -60.95 -6.14 -20.46
C LEU A 486 -60.49 -4.68 -20.42
N SER A 487 -61.03 -3.89 -19.49
CA SER A 487 -60.69 -2.47 -19.34
C SER A 487 -60.40 -2.13 -17.89
N TYR A 488 -59.53 -1.15 -17.63
CA TYR A 488 -59.31 -0.66 -16.27
C TYR A 488 -60.40 0.33 -15.84
N GLY A 489 -60.81 0.27 -14.58
CA GLY A 489 -61.41 1.40 -13.88
C GLY A 489 -60.35 1.99 -12.95
N VAL A 490 -60.11 3.30 -13.04
CA VAL A 490 -59.02 3.97 -12.32
C VAL A 490 -59.55 5.06 -11.40
N GLY A 491 -59.07 5.10 -10.17
CA GLY A 491 -59.34 6.16 -9.20
C GLY A 491 -58.05 6.84 -8.75
N VAL A 492 -58.02 8.17 -8.81
CA VAL A 492 -56.87 8.97 -8.37
C VAL A 492 -57.32 10.01 -7.35
N ASN A 493 -56.66 10.00 -6.19
CA ASN A 493 -56.86 11.01 -5.15
C ASN A 493 -55.53 11.56 -4.66
N VAL A 494 -55.56 12.81 -4.19
CA VAL A 494 -54.43 13.46 -3.53
C VAL A 494 -54.80 13.89 -2.12
N GLY A 495 -53.88 13.70 -1.17
CA GLY A 495 -54.03 14.16 0.20
C GLY A 495 -53.05 13.50 1.17
N ASP A 496 -53.13 13.88 2.43
CA ASP A 496 -52.25 13.38 3.49
C ASP A 496 -52.45 11.88 3.76
N ALA A 497 -51.34 11.15 3.84
CA ALA A 497 -51.27 9.78 4.33
C ALA A 497 -50.01 9.57 5.17
N VAL A 498 -50.01 8.53 5.99
CA VAL A 498 -48.79 8.04 6.64
C VAL A 498 -48.13 7.03 5.71
N VAL A 499 -46.90 7.29 5.29
CA VAL A 499 -46.17 6.45 4.32
C VAL A 499 -44.88 5.95 4.93
N GLY A 500 -44.62 4.65 4.83
CA GLY A 500 -43.37 4.04 5.27
C GLY A 500 -43.46 2.54 5.35
N ASN A 501 -42.49 1.94 6.05
CA ASN A 501 -42.49 0.51 6.34
C ASN A 501 -43.55 0.19 7.39
N ILE A 502 -44.64 -0.46 6.97
CA ILE A 502 -45.78 -0.83 7.82
C ILE A 502 -45.95 -2.35 7.75
N GLY A 503 -46.03 -3.01 8.90
CA GLY A 503 -46.13 -4.46 8.97
C GLY A 503 -45.61 -5.02 10.29
N THR A 504 -45.33 -6.32 10.31
CA THR A 504 -44.66 -6.98 11.44
C THR A 504 -43.16 -7.03 11.21
N VAL A 505 -42.38 -7.34 12.25
CA VAL A 505 -40.91 -7.47 12.15
C VAL A 505 -40.49 -8.48 11.06
N GLN A 506 -41.32 -9.50 10.78
CA GLN A 506 -41.04 -10.54 9.79
C GLN A 506 -41.59 -10.23 8.39
N GLN A 507 -42.56 -9.32 8.26
CA GLN A 507 -43.20 -8.94 7.00
C GLN A 507 -43.45 -7.44 6.99
N MET A 508 -42.51 -6.69 6.41
CA MET A 508 -42.59 -5.25 6.21
C MET A 508 -42.94 -4.94 4.76
N ASN A 509 -43.90 -4.05 4.55
CA ASN A 509 -44.21 -3.49 3.24
C ASN A 509 -44.11 -1.97 3.30
N TYR A 510 -43.41 -1.37 2.34
CA TYR A 510 -43.43 0.07 2.15
C TYR A 510 -44.77 0.47 1.53
N THR A 511 -45.66 1.08 2.30
CA THR A 511 -47.06 1.34 1.90
C THR A 511 -47.58 2.64 2.51
N ALA A 512 -48.76 3.09 2.06
CA ALA A 512 -49.43 4.28 2.57
C ALA A 512 -50.75 3.92 3.28
N ILE A 513 -50.99 4.54 4.44
CA ILE A 513 -52.24 4.39 5.21
C ILE A 513 -52.84 5.77 5.47
N GLY A 514 -54.13 5.92 5.16
CA GLY A 514 -54.88 7.13 5.46
C GLY A 514 -56.26 7.11 4.81
N SER A 515 -57.15 7.99 5.29
CA SER A 515 -58.46 8.22 4.65
C SER A 515 -58.32 8.64 3.18
N SER A 516 -57.27 9.39 2.85
CA SER A 516 -56.92 9.80 1.48
C SER A 516 -56.70 8.60 0.53
N VAL A 517 -56.00 7.56 1.00
CA VAL A 517 -55.73 6.34 0.24
C VAL A 517 -57.03 5.56 0.01
N ASN A 518 -57.84 5.43 1.06
CA ASN A 518 -59.15 4.76 0.98
C ASN A 518 -60.10 5.48 0.02
N LEU A 519 -60.04 6.82 -0.07
CA LEU A 519 -60.84 7.58 -1.01
C LEU A 519 -60.49 7.25 -2.47
N ALA A 520 -59.20 7.09 -2.80
CA ALA A 520 -58.78 6.67 -4.14
C ALA A 520 -59.32 5.26 -4.50
N ALA A 521 -59.25 4.31 -3.55
CA ALA A 521 -59.79 2.97 -3.74
C ALA A 521 -61.31 2.97 -3.94
N ARG A 522 -62.05 3.80 -3.18
CA ARG A 522 -63.51 3.95 -3.36
C ARG A 522 -63.86 4.60 -4.70
N LEU A 523 -63.07 5.58 -5.11
CA LEU A 523 -63.22 6.26 -6.38
C LEU A 523 -62.98 5.31 -7.56
N GLN A 524 -61.93 4.49 -7.47
CA GLN A 524 -61.67 3.40 -8.38
C GLN A 524 -62.89 2.49 -8.45
N GLY A 525 -63.44 2.05 -7.31
CA GLY A 525 -64.62 1.17 -7.25
C GLY A 525 -65.87 1.73 -7.93
N ALA A 526 -66.01 3.06 -8.02
CA ALA A 526 -67.10 3.73 -8.72
C ALA A 526 -66.84 3.93 -10.23
N ALA A 527 -65.59 3.82 -10.69
CA ALA A 527 -65.21 4.06 -12.07
C ALA A 527 -65.71 2.96 -13.02
N GLY A 528 -66.37 3.34 -14.11
CA GLY A 528 -66.78 2.43 -15.17
C GLY A 528 -65.60 1.82 -15.96
N PRO A 529 -65.86 0.85 -16.86
CA PRO A 529 -64.84 0.31 -17.76
C PRO A 529 -64.22 1.42 -18.63
N GLY A 530 -62.90 1.60 -18.55
CA GLY A 530 -62.20 2.65 -19.28
C GLY A 530 -62.46 4.04 -18.73
N GLN A 531 -62.89 4.18 -17.48
CA GLN A 531 -63.07 5.48 -16.84
C GLN A 531 -61.92 5.76 -15.86
N ILE A 532 -61.39 6.98 -15.90
CA ILE A 532 -60.46 7.51 -14.88
C ILE A 532 -61.18 8.59 -14.11
N LEU A 533 -61.33 8.39 -12.81
CA LEU A 533 -61.96 9.34 -11.91
C LEU A 533 -60.91 10.04 -11.04
N LEU A 534 -61.01 11.36 -10.97
CA LEU A 534 -60.22 12.24 -10.11
C LEU A 534 -61.13 12.82 -9.02
N THR A 535 -60.64 12.93 -7.79
CA THR A 535 -61.28 13.81 -6.81
C THR A 535 -61.14 15.27 -7.21
N GLU A 536 -62.00 16.15 -6.68
CA GLU A 536 -61.87 17.59 -6.90
C GLU A 536 -60.49 18.13 -6.50
N ALA A 537 -59.92 17.63 -5.40
CA ALA A 537 -58.58 18.01 -4.95
C ALA A 537 -57.49 17.66 -5.97
N ALA A 538 -57.58 16.48 -6.58
CA ALA A 538 -56.65 16.05 -7.63
C ALA A 538 -56.85 16.90 -8.90
N TYR A 539 -58.10 17.06 -9.36
CA TYR A 539 -58.43 17.82 -10.56
C TYR A 539 -57.94 19.27 -10.49
N ARG A 540 -58.19 19.99 -9.39
CA ARG A 540 -57.79 21.40 -9.24
C ARG A 540 -56.28 21.62 -9.44
N ARG A 541 -55.45 20.62 -9.16
CA ARG A 541 -53.99 20.69 -9.31
C ARG A 541 -53.50 20.42 -10.73
N VAL A 542 -54.30 19.72 -11.54
CA VAL A 542 -53.93 19.35 -12.92
C VAL A 542 -54.84 19.99 -13.97
N GLN A 543 -55.83 20.79 -13.58
CA GLN A 543 -56.85 21.38 -14.46
C GLN A 543 -56.27 22.18 -15.65
N ASN A 544 -55.04 22.69 -15.52
CA ASN A 544 -54.36 23.43 -16.58
C ASN A 544 -53.72 22.50 -17.62
N ASP A 545 -53.38 21.27 -17.24
CA ASP A 545 -52.64 20.29 -18.04
C ASP A 545 -53.54 19.19 -18.62
N VAL A 546 -54.77 19.05 -18.10
CA VAL A 546 -55.70 18.00 -18.50
C VAL A 546 -57.07 18.53 -18.94
N GLU A 547 -57.73 17.77 -19.80
CA GLU A 547 -59.16 17.91 -20.10
C GLU A 547 -59.94 16.89 -19.28
N ALA A 548 -60.89 17.36 -18.47
CA ALA A 548 -61.74 16.52 -17.65
C ALA A 548 -63.19 17.00 -17.66
N ARG A 549 -64.13 16.07 -17.49
CA ARG A 549 -65.56 16.33 -17.44
C ARG A 549 -66.06 16.24 -15.99
N PRO A 550 -66.75 17.26 -15.45
CA PRO A 550 -67.38 17.14 -14.13
C PRO A 550 -68.53 16.12 -14.18
N LEU A 551 -68.62 15.28 -13.15
CA LEU A 551 -69.73 14.35 -12.96
C LEU A 551 -70.59 14.78 -11.76
N PRO A 552 -71.85 14.32 -11.68
CA PRO A 552 -72.66 14.49 -10.48
C PRO A 552 -71.92 13.94 -9.25
N PRO A 553 -72.01 14.57 -8.07
CA PRO A 553 -71.41 14.05 -6.85
C PRO A 553 -71.85 12.61 -6.60
N ILE A 554 -70.90 11.76 -6.24
CA ILE A 554 -71.15 10.33 -6.01
C ILE A 554 -71.12 10.01 -4.51
N GLU A 555 -72.03 9.17 -4.05
CA GLU A 555 -72.01 8.64 -2.69
C GLU A 555 -71.00 7.48 -2.61
N LEU A 556 -69.97 7.65 -1.77
CA LEU A 556 -68.95 6.65 -1.55
C LEU A 556 -69.08 6.03 -0.17
N LYS A 557 -69.12 4.69 -0.11
CA LYS A 557 -69.23 3.95 1.15
C LYS A 557 -68.11 4.33 2.13
N GLY A 558 -68.49 4.86 3.29
CA GLY A 558 -67.58 5.29 4.35
C GLY A 558 -67.29 6.79 4.37
N PHE A 559 -67.90 7.57 3.46
CA PHE A 559 -67.86 9.02 3.45
C PHE A 559 -69.28 9.57 3.65
N SER A 560 -69.44 10.53 4.57
CA SER A 560 -70.75 11.07 4.97
C SER A 560 -71.33 12.09 3.99
N GLU A 561 -70.47 12.70 3.16
CA GLU A 561 -70.87 13.71 2.17
C GLU A 561 -70.61 13.18 0.75
N PRO A 562 -71.50 13.48 -0.22
CA PRO A 562 -71.25 13.17 -1.62
C PRO A 562 -69.94 13.80 -2.11
N VAL A 563 -69.13 13.01 -2.82
CA VAL A 563 -67.81 13.45 -3.28
C VAL A 563 -67.92 14.00 -4.70
N THR A 564 -67.45 15.22 -4.91
CA THR A 564 -67.30 15.81 -6.25
C THR A 564 -66.17 15.13 -7.01
N VAL A 565 -66.48 14.61 -8.19
CA VAL A 565 -65.54 13.83 -9.00
C VAL A 565 -65.52 14.33 -10.45
N TYR A 566 -64.36 14.16 -11.08
CA TYR A 566 -64.10 14.55 -12.46
C TYR A 566 -63.62 13.33 -13.23
N GLU A 567 -64.14 13.14 -14.44
CA GLU A 567 -63.65 12.13 -15.36
C GLU A 567 -62.52 12.71 -16.21
N LEU A 568 -61.32 12.16 -16.06
CA LEU A 568 -60.16 12.55 -16.86
C LEU A 568 -60.29 11.96 -18.27
N LEU A 569 -60.19 12.82 -19.30
CA LEU A 569 -60.37 12.43 -20.70
C LEU A 569 -59.03 12.34 -21.45
N ARG A 570 -58.19 13.37 -21.35
CA ARG A 570 -56.89 13.44 -22.03
C ARG A 570 -55.99 14.55 -21.48
N LEU A 571 -54.72 14.57 -21.90
CA LEU A 571 -53.82 15.71 -21.73
C LEU A 571 -54.19 16.85 -22.71
N LYS A 572 -53.94 18.09 -22.30
CA LYS A 572 -54.16 19.30 -23.11
C LYS A 572 -53.09 19.55 -24.15
#